data_AF-A0A0E3PX91-F1
#
_entry.id   AF-A0A0E3PX91-F1
#
_cell.length_a   1.000
_cell.length_b   1.000
_cell.length_c   1.000
_cell.angle_alpha   90.00
_cell.angle_beta   90.00
_cell.angle_gamma   90.00
#
_symmetry.space_group_name_H-M   'P 1'
#
loop_
_entity.id
_entity.type
_entity.pdbx_description
1 polymer ?
#
loop_
_entity_poly.entity_id
_entity_poly.type
_entity_poly.pdbx_seq_one_letter_code
_entity_poly.pdbx_strand_id
1 'polypeptide(L)'
;MKHEPEKIRESIGIVFQELTLDRDMTVKEILEYHGRLYSMSKAERQERIEELVSLVELEGKKDTLTRHLSGGMKRRLEIARGLMTQPKVLFLDEPTIGLDPQTRIRIWDYLRDINHQGTTIFLTTHYMDEADQLSDRISIIDHGKIVITGRSWELKNTLGQDLIYLETSDNWEAAELLKDLDSVKGIREKTKGIVVMVNVDGTYLLPEVMDRLRSRGIKIKAVNLKKPSMDDVFVHYTGRELRDSGAEKGAVVIPRSRGR
;
A
#
# COMPACT_ATOMS: atom_id res chain seq x y z
N MET A 1 -32.76 3.49 -0.10
CA MET A 1 -31.52 3.64 -0.89
C MET A 1 -31.15 2.46 -1.80
N LYS A 2 -31.68 1.24 -1.65
CA LYS A 2 -31.31 0.08 -2.52
C LYS A 2 -31.85 0.10 -3.98
N HIS A 3 -32.61 1.13 -4.39
CA HIS A 3 -33.32 1.15 -5.69
C HIS A 3 -33.18 2.46 -6.48
N GLU A 4 -32.22 3.33 -6.15
CA GLU A 4 -32.02 4.62 -6.84
C GLU A 4 -30.60 4.71 -7.42
N PRO A 5 -30.31 3.99 -8.52
CA PRO A 5 -28.95 3.90 -9.07
C PRO A 5 -28.38 5.27 -9.49
N GLU A 6 -29.22 6.23 -9.90
CA GLU A 6 -28.78 7.58 -10.26
C GLU A 6 -28.29 8.36 -9.03
N LYS A 7 -29.06 8.37 -7.93
CA LYS A 7 -28.63 9.01 -6.68
C LYS A 7 -27.38 8.36 -6.08
N ILE A 8 -27.19 7.05 -6.29
CA ILE A 8 -25.95 6.38 -5.90
C ILE A 8 -24.78 6.89 -6.74
N ARG A 9 -24.93 6.95 -8.07
CA ARG A 9 -23.90 7.46 -9.00
C ARG A 9 -23.51 8.91 -8.72
N GLU A 10 -24.48 9.76 -8.35
CA GLU A 10 -24.21 11.15 -7.94
C GLU A 10 -23.40 11.24 -6.64
N SER A 11 -23.46 10.21 -5.79
CA SER A 11 -22.79 10.20 -4.49
C SER A 11 -21.42 9.53 -4.48
N ILE A 12 -20.98 8.97 -5.61
CA ILE A 12 -19.71 8.22 -5.73
C ILE A 12 -18.82 8.80 -6.83
N GLY A 13 -17.52 8.80 -6.57
CA GLY A 13 -16.48 9.03 -7.59
C GLY A 13 -15.85 7.70 -7.95
N ILE A 14 -15.51 7.48 -9.22
CA ILE A 14 -14.84 6.25 -9.67
C ILE A 14 -13.63 6.62 -10.50
N VAL A 15 -12.48 6.03 -10.14
CA VAL A 15 -11.24 6.10 -10.91
C VAL A 15 -10.85 4.67 -11.26
N PHE A 16 -10.98 4.31 -12.53
CA PHE A 16 -10.60 2.99 -13.05
C PHE A 16 -9.08 2.84 -13.17
N GLN A 17 -8.58 1.62 -13.29
CA GLN A 17 -7.15 1.37 -13.56
C GLN A 17 -6.70 1.99 -14.89
N GLU A 18 -7.50 1.85 -15.95
CA GLU A 18 -7.24 2.46 -17.25
C GLU A 18 -7.51 3.97 -17.25
N LEU A 19 -6.65 4.73 -17.92
CA LEU A 19 -6.83 6.16 -18.10
C LEU A 19 -7.92 6.43 -19.14
N THR A 20 -8.92 7.24 -18.78
CA THR A 20 -10.10 7.55 -19.59
C THR A 20 -10.16 9.02 -19.99
N LEU A 21 -9.02 9.71 -19.95
CA LEU A 21 -8.90 11.12 -20.31
C LEU A 21 -8.92 11.31 -21.82
N ASP A 22 -9.73 12.25 -22.31
CA ASP A 22 -9.66 12.72 -23.69
C ASP A 22 -8.30 13.37 -23.94
N ARG A 23 -7.60 12.89 -24.99
CA ARG A 23 -6.21 13.25 -25.33
C ARG A 23 -6.07 14.67 -25.89
N ASP A 24 -7.17 15.22 -26.42
CA ASP A 24 -7.21 16.49 -27.13
C ASP A 24 -7.86 17.60 -26.32
N MET A 25 -8.17 17.33 -25.05
CA MET A 25 -8.60 18.33 -24.07
C MET A 25 -7.45 18.73 -23.14
N THR A 26 -7.48 19.95 -22.65
CA THR A 26 -6.58 20.44 -21.59
C THR A 26 -7.01 19.93 -20.21
N VAL A 27 -6.10 20.02 -19.23
CA VAL A 27 -6.40 19.72 -17.82
C VAL A 27 -7.66 20.45 -17.35
N LYS A 28 -7.75 21.76 -17.63
CA LYS A 28 -8.90 22.59 -17.27
C LYS A 28 -10.17 22.16 -17.99
N GLU A 29 -10.10 21.86 -19.29
CA GLU A 29 -11.26 21.45 -20.08
C GLU A 29 -11.81 20.10 -19.62
N ILE A 30 -10.96 19.14 -19.24
CA ILE A 30 -11.40 17.86 -18.68
C ILE A 30 -12.26 18.08 -17.44
N LEU A 31 -11.80 18.92 -16.50
CA LEU A 31 -12.51 19.18 -15.25
C LEU A 31 -13.79 19.99 -15.50
N GLU A 32 -13.75 21.01 -16.35
CA GLU A 32 -14.92 21.80 -16.74
C GLU A 32 -15.99 20.93 -17.42
N TYR A 33 -15.57 20.03 -18.32
CA TYR A 33 -16.46 19.09 -18.98
C TYR A 33 -17.12 18.14 -17.99
N HIS A 34 -16.34 17.56 -17.07
CA HIS A 34 -16.89 16.68 -16.04
C HIS A 34 -17.88 17.42 -15.14
N GLY A 35 -17.57 18.62 -14.66
CA GLY A 35 -18.50 19.40 -13.85
C GLY A 35 -19.80 19.75 -14.59
N ARG A 36 -19.75 19.98 -15.91
CA ARG A 36 -20.95 20.21 -16.73
C ARG A 36 -21.82 18.97 -16.85
N LEU A 37 -21.23 17.78 -17.00
CA LEU A 37 -21.97 16.52 -17.04
C LEU A 37 -22.80 16.30 -15.78
N TYR A 38 -22.31 16.75 -14.63
CA TYR A 38 -23.01 16.68 -13.34
C TYR A 38 -23.80 17.96 -13.00
N SER A 39 -24.09 18.81 -13.99
CA SER A 39 -24.93 20.01 -13.84
C SER A 39 -24.48 21.01 -12.76
N MET A 40 -23.19 21.00 -12.38
CA MET A 40 -22.65 21.97 -11.40
C MET A 40 -22.76 23.39 -11.93
N SER A 41 -22.91 24.39 -11.06
CA SER A 41 -22.99 25.79 -11.50
C SER A 41 -21.63 26.29 -12.05
N LYS A 42 -21.61 27.31 -12.92
CA LYS A 42 -20.35 27.84 -13.46
C LYS A 42 -19.41 28.37 -12.36
N ALA A 43 -19.97 29.04 -11.35
CA ALA A 43 -19.19 29.58 -10.23
C ALA A 43 -18.53 28.45 -9.43
N GLU A 44 -19.32 27.44 -9.05
CA GLU A 44 -18.86 26.25 -8.33
C GLU A 44 -17.80 25.47 -9.11
N ARG A 45 -18.01 25.24 -10.41
CA ARG A 45 -17.01 24.54 -11.24
C ARG A 45 -15.69 25.28 -11.25
N GLN A 46 -15.71 26.60 -11.43
CA GLN A 46 -14.48 27.38 -11.51
C GLN A 46 -13.72 27.39 -10.18
N GLU A 47 -14.42 27.45 -9.05
CA GLU A 47 -13.82 27.30 -7.72
C GLU A 47 -13.21 25.91 -7.52
N ARG A 48 -13.98 24.85 -7.82
CA ARG A 48 -13.52 23.46 -7.69
C ARG A 48 -12.35 23.14 -8.60
N ILE A 49 -12.31 23.65 -9.82
CA ILE A 49 -11.17 23.46 -10.73
C ILE A 49 -9.89 24.05 -10.13
N GLU A 50 -9.96 25.23 -9.54
CA GLU A 50 -8.79 25.87 -8.93
C GLU A 50 -8.28 25.07 -7.73
N GLU A 51 -9.20 24.66 -6.85
CA GLU A 51 -8.91 23.82 -5.69
C GLU A 51 -8.28 22.49 -6.10
N LEU A 52 -8.92 21.75 -7.01
CA LEU A 52 -8.50 20.40 -7.38
C LEU A 52 -7.20 20.38 -8.16
N VAL A 53 -7.00 21.36 -9.05
CA VAL A 53 -5.72 21.47 -9.76
C VAL A 53 -4.59 21.79 -8.79
N SER A 54 -4.85 22.55 -7.73
CA SER A 54 -3.86 22.79 -6.69
C SER A 54 -3.59 21.57 -5.82
N LEU A 55 -4.66 20.89 -5.39
CA LEU A 55 -4.58 19.63 -4.64
C LEU A 55 -3.69 18.60 -5.34
N VAL A 56 -3.77 18.50 -6.67
CA VAL A 56 -3.00 17.52 -7.44
C VAL A 56 -1.74 18.08 -8.12
N GLU A 57 -1.33 19.30 -7.75
CA GLU A 57 -0.14 20.01 -8.25
C GLU A 57 -0.05 20.07 -9.78
N LEU A 58 -1.11 20.54 -10.42
CA LEU A 58 -1.19 20.72 -11.87
C LEU A 58 -1.43 22.18 -12.29
N GLU A 59 -1.22 23.15 -11.40
CA GLU A 59 -1.51 24.58 -11.64
C GLU A 59 -0.77 25.11 -12.87
N GLY A 60 0.52 24.78 -12.99
CA GLY A 60 1.35 25.13 -14.14
C GLY A 60 1.04 24.34 -15.41
N LYS A 61 0.05 23.44 -15.38
CA LYS A 61 -0.35 22.57 -16.50
C LYS A 61 -1.83 22.72 -16.88
N LYS A 62 -2.57 23.67 -16.30
CA LYS A 62 -4.00 23.89 -16.56
C LYS A 62 -4.37 23.92 -18.04
N ASP A 63 -3.60 24.64 -18.84
CA ASP A 63 -3.85 24.82 -20.29
C ASP A 63 -3.04 23.83 -21.16
N THR A 64 -2.44 22.80 -20.56
CA THR A 64 -1.71 21.75 -21.28
C THR A 64 -2.65 20.64 -21.70
N LEU A 65 -2.59 20.21 -22.97
CA LEU A 65 -3.34 19.04 -23.45
C LEU A 65 -2.90 17.77 -22.74
N THR A 66 -3.86 16.92 -22.38
CA THR A 66 -3.61 15.68 -21.62
C THR A 66 -2.62 14.74 -22.32
N ARG A 67 -2.56 14.72 -23.67
CA ARG A 67 -1.58 13.92 -24.42
C ARG A 67 -0.13 14.28 -24.11
N HIS A 68 0.15 15.50 -23.65
CA HIS A 68 1.48 15.98 -23.25
C HIS A 68 1.79 15.78 -21.76
N LEU A 69 0.86 15.22 -20.98
CA LEU A 69 1.08 14.87 -19.58
C LEU A 69 1.80 13.52 -19.44
N SER A 70 2.63 13.39 -18.39
CA SER A 70 3.19 12.09 -17.99
C SER A 70 2.09 11.16 -17.45
N GLY A 71 2.38 9.86 -17.33
CA GLY A 71 1.43 8.90 -16.76
C GLY A 71 0.96 9.29 -15.34
N GLY A 72 1.91 9.69 -14.48
CA GLY A 72 1.61 10.19 -13.14
C GLY A 72 0.72 11.45 -13.15
N MET A 73 1.01 12.41 -14.02
CA MET A 73 0.18 13.62 -14.16
C MET A 73 -1.25 13.28 -14.63
N LYS A 74 -1.40 12.33 -15.57
CA LYS A 74 -2.71 11.84 -16.01
C LYS A 74 -3.46 11.17 -14.86
N ARG A 75 -2.77 10.36 -14.04
CA ARG A 75 -3.38 9.71 -12.87
C ARG A 75 -3.87 10.72 -11.84
N ARG A 76 -3.06 11.74 -11.56
CA ARG A 76 -3.42 12.87 -10.69
C ARG A 76 -4.65 13.61 -11.21
N LEU A 77 -4.73 13.87 -12.52
CA LEU A 77 -5.89 14.49 -13.15
C LEU A 77 -7.15 13.59 -13.07
N GLU A 78 -7.01 12.28 -13.22
CA GLU A 78 -8.12 11.32 -13.07
C GLU A 78 -8.70 11.35 -11.64
N ILE A 79 -7.84 11.41 -10.62
CA ILE A 79 -8.26 11.57 -9.22
C ILE A 79 -8.99 12.91 -9.04
N ALA A 80 -8.41 14.02 -9.54
CA ALA A 80 -9.06 15.33 -9.49
C ALA A 80 -10.44 15.32 -10.18
N ARG A 81 -10.55 14.66 -11.35
CA ARG A 81 -11.81 14.51 -12.08
C ARG A 81 -12.85 13.76 -11.24
N GLY A 82 -12.46 12.65 -10.60
CA GLY A 82 -13.34 11.87 -9.71
C GLY A 82 -13.83 12.64 -8.49
N LEU A 83 -13.12 13.69 -8.08
CA LEU A 83 -13.47 14.56 -6.94
C LEU A 83 -14.29 15.79 -7.32
N MET A 84 -14.47 16.09 -8.61
CA MET A 84 -15.21 17.26 -9.07
C MET A 84 -16.57 17.39 -8.39
N THR A 85 -17.27 16.27 -8.21
CA THR A 85 -18.63 16.19 -7.65
C THR A 85 -18.68 16.07 -6.13
N GLN A 86 -17.54 16.18 -5.43
CA GLN A 86 -17.45 16.00 -3.96
C GLN A 86 -18.14 14.71 -3.49
N PRO A 87 -17.72 13.55 -4.02
CA PRO A 87 -18.40 12.30 -3.71
C PRO A 87 -18.24 11.95 -2.23
N LYS A 88 -19.25 11.30 -1.66
CA LYS A 88 -19.16 10.75 -0.30
C LYS A 88 -18.20 9.57 -0.24
N VAL A 89 -18.14 8.81 -1.35
CA VAL A 89 -17.26 7.64 -1.50
C VAL A 89 -16.48 7.73 -2.80
N LEU A 90 -15.16 7.64 -2.74
CA LEU A 90 -14.28 7.56 -3.90
C LEU A 90 -13.78 6.13 -4.07
N PHE A 91 -14.09 5.52 -5.21
CA PHE A 91 -13.58 4.21 -5.62
C PHE A 91 -12.33 4.39 -6.48
N LEU A 92 -11.24 3.72 -6.09
CA LEU A 92 -9.96 3.77 -6.77
C LEU A 92 -9.54 2.35 -7.13
N ASP A 93 -9.44 2.07 -8.42
CA ASP A 93 -8.96 0.79 -8.90
C ASP A 93 -7.47 0.87 -9.24
N GLU A 94 -6.63 0.25 -8.40
CA GLU A 94 -5.16 0.30 -8.47
C GLU A 94 -4.61 1.72 -8.72
N PRO A 95 -4.77 2.65 -7.75
CA PRO A 95 -4.46 4.07 -7.93
C PRO A 95 -3.01 4.36 -8.33
N THR A 96 -2.07 3.49 -7.97
CA THR A 96 -0.64 3.75 -8.17
C THR A 96 0.09 2.75 -9.07
N ILE A 97 -0.63 1.87 -9.78
CA ILE A 97 0.02 0.90 -10.68
C ILE A 97 0.81 1.60 -11.80
N GLY A 98 2.01 1.07 -12.05
CA GLY A 98 2.88 1.55 -13.14
C GLY A 98 3.52 2.92 -12.90
N LEU A 99 3.42 3.46 -11.69
CA LEU A 99 4.03 4.73 -11.32
C LEU A 99 5.36 4.52 -10.59
N ASP A 100 6.29 5.46 -10.79
CA ASP A 100 7.54 5.47 -10.06
C ASP A 100 7.32 5.73 -8.55
N PRO A 101 8.25 5.31 -7.67
CA PRO A 101 8.07 5.41 -6.22
C PRO A 101 7.75 6.82 -5.71
N GLN A 102 8.33 7.88 -6.29
CA GLN A 102 8.08 9.25 -5.83
C GLN A 102 6.66 9.69 -6.17
N THR A 103 6.17 9.31 -7.35
CA THR A 103 4.80 9.61 -7.76
C THR A 103 3.77 8.82 -6.95
N ARG A 104 4.06 7.57 -6.54
CA ARG A 104 3.20 6.79 -5.63
C ARG A 104 3.00 7.52 -4.31
N ILE A 105 4.10 7.95 -3.67
CA ILE A 105 4.06 8.68 -2.39
C ILE A 105 3.23 9.95 -2.50
N ARG A 106 3.41 10.75 -3.56
CA ARG A 106 2.60 11.95 -3.79
C ARG A 106 1.10 11.62 -3.89
N ILE A 107 0.74 10.56 -4.63
CA ILE A 107 -0.66 10.14 -4.72
C ILE A 107 -1.19 9.73 -3.35
N TRP A 108 -0.41 9.00 -2.56
CA TRP A 108 -0.81 8.60 -1.21
C TRP A 108 -1.12 9.81 -0.32
N ASP A 109 -0.27 10.85 -0.39
CA ASP A 109 -0.50 12.08 0.38
C ASP A 109 -1.80 12.77 -0.04
N TYR A 110 -2.09 12.87 -1.35
CA TYR A 110 -3.38 13.41 -1.79
C TYR A 110 -4.57 12.58 -1.31
N LEU A 111 -4.47 11.25 -1.37
CA LEU A 111 -5.54 10.37 -0.90
C LEU A 111 -5.78 10.50 0.61
N ARG A 112 -4.73 10.70 1.40
CA ARG A 112 -4.87 11.01 2.84
C ARG A 112 -5.57 12.35 3.05
N ASP A 113 -5.19 13.38 2.33
CA ASP A 113 -5.81 14.71 2.45
C ASP A 113 -7.30 14.67 2.08
N ILE A 114 -7.64 13.96 1.00
CA ILE A 114 -9.03 13.72 0.58
C ILE A 114 -9.81 12.97 1.68
N ASN A 115 -9.20 11.96 2.29
CA ASN A 115 -9.83 11.22 3.37
C ASN A 115 -10.05 12.07 4.62
N HIS A 116 -9.05 12.90 5.00
CA HIS A 116 -9.16 13.84 6.12
C HIS A 116 -10.23 14.91 5.90
N GLN A 117 -10.51 15.28 4.64
CA GLN A 117 -11.62 16.17 4.29
C GLN A 117 -13.01 15.50 4.40
N GLY A 118 -13.06 14.21 4.77
CA GLY A 118 -14.30 13.48 5.05
C GLY A 118 -14.77 12.55 3.92
N THR A 119 -14.01 12.44 2.83
CA THR A 119 -14.34 11.49 1.75
C THR A 119 -13.96 10.08 2.18
N THR A 120 -14.90 9.14 2.09
CA THR A 120 -14.56 7.72 2.29
C THR A 120 -13.85 7.19 1.05
N ILE A 121 -12.70 6.56 1.22
CA ILE A 121 -11.95 5.98 0.10
C ILE A 121 -12.09 4.46 0.14
N PHE A 122 -12.48 3.88 -0.99
CA PHE A 122 -12.40 2.45 -1.24
C PHE A 122 -11.36 2.24 -2.34
N LEU A 123 -10.26 1.56 -2.02
CA LEU A 123 -9.22 1.27 -3.00
C LEU A 123 -8.96 -0.22 -3.13
N THR A 124 -8.66 -0.66 -4.34
CA THR A 124 -8.09 -1.97 -4.62
C THR A 124 -6.60 -1.80 -4.94
N THR A 125 -5.79 -2.73 -4.47
CA THR A 125 -4.35 -2.72 -4.74
C THR A 125 -3.77 -4.12 -4.54
N HIS A 126 -2.77 -4.46 -5.36
CA HIS A 126 -1.89 -5.58 -5.12
C HIS A 126 -0.62 -5.19 -4.36
N TYR A 127 -0.46 -3.90 -4.03
CA TYR A 127 0.67 -3.39 -3.28
C TYR A 127 0.37 -3.37 -1.78
N MET A 128 1.05 -4.25 -1.03
CA MET A 128 0.81 -4.40 0.40
C MET A 128 1.27 -3.18 1.21
N ASP A 129 2.29 -2.46 0.75
CA ASP A 129 2.73 -1.18 1.31
C ASP A 129 1.66 -0.09 1.15
N GLU A 130 0.98 -0.03 0.01
CA GLU A 130 -0.14 0.90 -0.22
C GLU A 130 -1.32 0.62 0.70
N ALA A 131 -1.74 -0.65 0.79
CA ALA A 131 -2.82 -1.05 1.68
C ALA A 131 -2.51 -0.68 3.14
N ASP A 132 -1.29 -0.95 3.58
CA ASP A 132 -0.79 -0.65 4.92
C ASP A 132 -0.73 0.86 5.24
N GLN A 133 -0.35 1.68 4.26
CA GLN A 133 -0.11 3.11 4.45
C GLN A 133 -1.37 3.99 4.31
N LEU A 134 -2.41 3.49 3.63
CA LEU A 134 -3.61 4.26 3.31
C LEU A 134 -4.90 3.78 3.99
N SER A 135 -4.93 2.54 4.47
CA SER A 135 -6.20 1.91 4.87
C SER A 135 -6.36 1.79 6.37
N ASP A 136 -7.47 2.27 6.92
CA ASP A 136 -7.88 1.96 8.29
C ASP A 136 -8.24 0.48 8.46
N ARG A 137 -8.79 -0.12 7.42
CA ARG A 137 -9.24 -1.51 7.39
C ARG A 137 -8.88 -2.15 6.06
N ILE A 138 -8.24 -3.30 6.12
CA ILE A 138 -7.76 -4.06 4.97
C ILE A 138 -8.54 -5.37 4.90
N SER A 139 -8.95 -5.74 3.69
CA SER A 139 -9.53 -7.05 3.39
C SER A 139 -8.66 -7.73 2.35
N ILE A 140 -8.13 -8.91 2.70
CA ILE A 140 -7.38 -9.73 1.75
C ILE A 140 -8.39 -10.61 1.01
N ILE A 141 -8.32 -10.58 -0.32
CA ILE A 141 -9.18 -11.36 -1.20
C ILE A 141 -8.31 -12.39 -1.93
N ASP A 142 -8.73 -13.65 -1.90
CA ASP A 142 -8.11 -14.73 -2.68
C ASP A 142 -9.21 -15.63 -3.27
N HIS A 143 -9.04 -16.03 -4.52
CA HIS A 143 -10.03 -16.80 -5.28
C HIS A 143 -11.48 -16.26 -5.19
N GLY A 144 -11.63 -14.92 -5.22
CA GLY A 144 -12.92 -14.23 -5.18
C GLY A 144 -13.62 -14.23 -3.82
N LYS A 145 -12.92 -14.62 -2.74
CA LYS A 145 -13.45 -14.61 -1.37
C LYS A 145 -12.56 -13.78 -0.46
N ILE A 146 -13.18 -13.06 0.47
CA ILE A 146 -12.44 -12.39 1.56
C ILE A 146 -11.93 -13.49 2.50
N VAL A 147 -10.61 -13.60 2.62
CA VAL A 147 -9.96 -14.58 3.50
C VAL A 147 -9.76 -14.03 4.90
N ILE A 148 -9.47 -12.71 5.02
CA ILE A 148 -9.41 -12.02 6.30
C ILE A 148 -9.68 -10.52 6.14
N THR A 149 -10.18 -9.90 7.20
CA THR A 149 -10.37 -8.46 7.33
C THR A 149 -9.89 -7.98 8.70
N GLY A 150 -9.21 -6.85 8.76
CA GLY A 150 -8.77 -6.24 10.02
C GLY A 150 -8.03 -4.93 9.81
N ARG A 151 -7.62 -4.28 10.90
CA ARG A 151 -6.67 -3.16 10.85
C ARG A 151 -5.28 -3.69 10.53
N SER A 152 -4.42 -2.88 9.91
CA SER A 152 -3.08 -3.33 9.53
C SER A 152 -2.29 -3.96 10.69
N TRP A 153 -2.26 -3.30 11.84
CA TRP A 153 -1.53 -3.79 13.01
C TRP A 153 -2.14 -5.07 13.61
N GLU A 154 -3.46 -5.25 13.56
CA GLU A 154 -4.14 -6.48 14.02
C GLU A 154 -3.74 -7.66 13.14
N LEU A 155 -3.75 -7.45 11.82
CA LEU A 155 -3.40 -8.47 10.85
C LEU A 155 -1.94 -8.91 10.98
N LYS A 156 -1.01 -7.96 11.15
CA LYS A 156 0.42 -8.24 11.37
C LYS A 156 0.67 -8.99 12.68
N ASN A 157 0.03 -8.56 13.76
CA ASN A 157 0.19 -9.19 15.08
C ASN A 157 -0.37 -10.61 15.13
N THR A 158 -1.38 -10.94 14.30
CA THR A 158 -1.99 -12.28 14.25
C THR A 158 -0.99 -13.37 13.84
N LEU A 159 0.07 -13.02 13.12
CA LEU A 159 1.10 -13.99 12.72
C LEU A 159 1.94 -14.50 13.89
N GLY A 160 2.02 -13.76 15.00
CA GLY A 160 2.81 -14.13 16.19
C GLY A 160 4.25 -14.48 15.83
N GLN A 161 4.89 -13.64 15.01
CA GLN A 161 6.21 -13.89 14.41
C GLN A 161 7.06 -12.62 14.39
N ASP A 162 7.04 -11.87 15.49
CA ASP A 162 7.98 -10.77 15.66
C ASP A 162 9.41 -11.34 15.74
N LEU A 163 10.36 -10.64 15.11
CA LEU A 163 11.76 -11.01 15.10
C LEU A 163 12.57 -9.99 15.90
N ILE A 164 13.22 -10.44 16.97
CA ILE A 164 14.17 -9.63 17.72
C ILE A 164 15.58 -10.02 17.26
N TYR A 165 16.25 -9.09 16.58
CA TYR A 165 17.66 -9.21 16.24
C TYR A 165 18.51 -8.66 17.39
N LEU A 166 19.47 -9.45 17.87
CA LEU A 166 20.36 -9.08 18.96
C LEU A 166 21.81 -9.32 18.55
N GLU A 167 22.64 -8.31 18.70
CA GLU A 167 24.10 -8.48 18.73
C GLU A 167 24.57 -8.27 20.15
N THR A 168 25.30 -9.22 20.72
CA THR A 168 25.74 -9.18 22.11
C THR A 168 27.24 -9.39 22.27
N SER A 169 27.74 -9.29 23.49
CA SER A 169 29.10 -9.69 23.84
C SER A 169 29.30 -11.21 23.72
N ASP A 170 28.26 -11.99 24.01
CA ASP A 170 28.25 -13.46 23.90
C ASP A 170 26.90 -13.92 23.35
N ASN A 171 26.88 -14.17 22.04
CA ASN A 171 25.65 -14.54 21.32
C ASN A 171 25.17 -15.94 21.68
N TRP A 172 26.09 -16.84 22.06
CA TRP A 172 25.75 -18.21 22.41
C TRP A 172 25.07 -18.24 23.77
N GLU A 173 25.67 -17.58 24.77
CA GLU A 173 25.05 -17.46 26.10
C GLU A 173 23.71 -16.71 26.04
N ALA A 174 23.63 -15.65 25.22
CA ALA A 174 22.37 -14.95 24.98
C ALA A 174 21.29 -15.86 24.38
N ALA A 175 21.64 -16.72 23.43
CA ALA A 175 20.70 -17.67 22.85
C ALA A 175 20.22 -18.69 23.89
N GLU A 176 21.13 -19.30 24.65
CA GLU A 176 20.77 -20.26 25.70
C GLU A 176 19.85 -19.62 26.76
N LEU A 177 20.15 -18.39 27.20
CA LEU A 177 19.35 -17.70 28.22
C LEU A 177 17.92 -17.37 27.77
N LEU A 178 17.73 -17.14 26.47
CA LEU A 178 16.43 -16.75 25.89
C LEU A 178 15.61 -17.95 25.42
N LYS A 179 16.22 -19.13 25.19
CA LYS A 179 15.50 -20.36 24.82
C LYS A 179 14.45 -20.78 25.85
N ASP A 180 14.67 -20.46 27.12
CA ASP A 180 13.79 -20.85 28.23
C ASP A 180 12.52 -19.99 28.36
N LEU A 181 12.36 -18.95 27.53
CA LEU A 181 11.17 -18.10 27.57
C LEU A 181 10.04 -18.75 26.75
N ASP A 182 8.87 -18.95 27.38
CA ASP A 182 7.66 -19.45 26.69
C ASP A 182 7.25 -18.59 25.48
N SER A 183 7.64 -17.31 25.52
CA SER A 183 7.40 -16.37 24.44
C SER A 183 8.32 -16.54 23.22
N VAL A 184 9.38 -17.35 23.34
CA VAL A 184 10.36 -17.60 22.28
C VAL A 184 10.00 -18.87 21.52
N LYS A 185 9.67 -18.72 20.23
CA LYS A 185 9.34 -19.81 19.32
C LYS A 185 10.60 -20.49 18.74
N GLY A 186 11.70 -19.75 18.67
CA GLY A 186 12.98 -20.30 18.23
C GLY A 186 14.04 -19.23 18.06
N ILE A 187 15.30 -19.67 18.01
CA ILE A 187 16.46 -18.79 17.86
C ILE A 187 17.30 -19.28 16.69
N ARG A 188 17.75 -18.37 15.83
CA ARG A 188 18.68 -18.65 14.73
C ARG A 188 19.93 -17.79 14.88
N GLU A 189 21.10 -18.43 14.82
CA GLU A 189 22.36 -17.71 14.77
C GLU A 189 22.57 -17.07 13.38
N LYS A 190 23.20 -15.91 13.36
CA LYS A 190 23.66 -15.23 12.16
C LYS A 190 25.15 -14.91 12.29
N THR A 191 25.78 -14.54 11.17
CA THR A 191 27.18 -14.10 11.13
C THR A 191 27.47 -12.96 12.12
N LYS A 192 26.47 -12.09 12.36
CA LYS A 192 26.50 -11.08 13.42
C LYS A 192 25.21 -11.18 14.23
N GLY A 193 25.32 -11.70 15.44
CA GLY A 193 24.20 -11.78 16.38
C GLY A 193 23.30 -13.00 16.24
N ILE A 194 22.15 -12.92 16.88
CA ILE A 194 21.09 -13.93 16.89
C ILE A 194 19.75 -13.29 16.47
N VAL A 195 18.87 -14.12 15.93
CA VAL A 195 17.47 -13.76 15.64
C VAL A 195 16.57 -14.59 16.52
N VAL A 196 15.81 -13.93 17.37
CA VAL A 196 14.83 -14.55 18.27
C VAL A 196 13.45 -14.36 17.65
N MET A 197 12.82 -15.47 17.27
CA MET A 197 11.43 -15.50 16.82
C MET A 197 10.53 -15.60 18.05
N VAL A 198 9.57 -14.69 18.18
CA VAL A 198 8.69 -14.63 19.36
C VAL A 198 7.23 -14.78 18.94
N ASN A 199 6.41 -15.39 19.81
CA ASN A 199 4.99 -15.66 19.57
C ASN A 199 4.04 -14.61 20.19
N VAL A 200 4.61 -13.59 20.82
CA VAL A 200 3.92 -12.42 21.39
C VAL A 200 4.40 -11.15 20.69
N ASP A 201 3.76 -10.02 20.95
CA ASP A 201 4.21 -8.72 20.45
C ASP A 201 5.59 -8.38 21.04
N GLY A 202 6.59 -8.36 20.16
CA GLY A 202 7.98 -8.18 20.51
C GLY A 202 8.27 -6.80 21.09
N THR A 203 7.41 -5.80 20.86
CA THR A 203 7.56 -4.46 21.47
C THR A 203 7.46 -4.55 22.99
N TYR A 204 6.56 -5.39 23.51
CA TYR A 204 6.36 -5.53 24.96
C TYR A 204 7.28 -6.56 25.59
N LEU A 205 7.78 -7.54 24.82
CA LEU A 205 8.75 -8.53 25.29
C LEU A 205 10.19 -7.99 25.33
N LEU A 206 10.51 -6.99 24.50
CA LEU A 206 11.87 -6.47 24.37
C LEU A 206 12.50 -6.01 25.70
N PRO A 207 11.80 -5.27 26.59
CA PRO A 207 12.36 -4.88 27.89
C PRO A 207 12.79 -6.08 28.75
N GLU A 208 11.95 -7.12 28.84
CA GLU A 208 12.26 -8.34 29.61
C GLU A 208 13.48 -9.06 29.04
N VAL A 209 13.56 -9.20 27.71
CA VAL A 209 14.72 -9.77 27.02
C VAL A 209 16.00 -8.99 27.36
N MET A 210 15.93 -7.65 27.32
CA MET A 210 17.07 -6.79 27.62
C MET A 210 17.53 -6.91 29.09
N ASP A 211 16.59 -6.90 30.04
CA ASP A 211 16.90 -7.00 31.47
C ASP A 211 17.50 -8.37 31.82
N ARG A 212 16.96 -9.44 31.21
CA ARG A 212 17.47 -10.81 31.41
C ARG A 212 18.92 -10.94 30.95
N LEU A 213 19.25 -10.44 29.75
CA LEU A 213 20.63 -10.44 29.24
C LEU A 213 21.57 -9.63 30.16
N ARG A 214 21.14 -8.43 30.58
CA ARG A 214 21.93 -7.58 31.47
C ARG A 214 22.17 -8.20 32.84
N SER A 215 21.19 -8.91 33.39
CA SER A 215 21.31 -9.60 34.69
C SER A 215 22.40 -10.68 34.71
N ARG A 216 22.75 -11.22 33.55
CA ARG A 216 23.88 -12.16 33.35
C ARG A 216 25.18 -11.49 32.91
N GLY A 217 25.23 -10.16 32.90
CA GLY A 217 26.41 -9.42 32.48
C GLY A 217 26.65 -9.41 30.96
N ILE A 218 25.70 -9.91 30.16
CA ILE A 218 25.79 -9.93 28.70
C ILE A 218 25.53 -8.50 28.18
N LYS A 219 26.54 -7.91 27.53
CA LYS A 219 26.42 -6.56 26.95
C LYS A 219 25.69 -6.64 25.60
N ILE A 220 24.65 -5.84 25.44
CA ILE A 220 23.92 -5.70 24.19
C ILE A 220 24.61 -4.63 23.34
N LYS A 221 25.09 -5.00 22.16
CA LYS A 221 25.76 -4.12 21.19
C LYS A 221 24.76 -3.48 20.24
N ALA A 222 23.79 -4.26 19.77
CA ALA A 222 22.72 -3.79 18.89
C ALA A 222 21.44 -4.58 19.16
N VAL A 223 20.30 -3.91 18.97
CA VAL A 223 18.98 -4.51 19.05
C VAL A 223 18.10 -3.94 17.94
N ASN A 224 17.34 -4.81 17.26
CA ASN A 224 16.37 -4.39 16.26
C ASN A 224 15.14 -5.30 16.34
N LEU A 225 13.95 -4.70 16.42
CA LEU A 225 12.69 -5.41 16.36
C LEU A 225 12.12 -5.28 14.95
N LYS A 226 11.87 -6.42 14.30
CA LYS A 226 11.16 -6.46 13.03
C LYS A 226 9.81 -7.13 13.24
N LYS A 227 8.75 -6.36 13.03
CA LYS A 227 7.39 -6.89 12.94
C LYS A 227 7.14 -7.46 11.54
N PRO A 228 6.21 -8.43 11.39
CA PRO A 228 5.76 -8.89 10.09
C PRO A 228 5.25 -7.73 9.23
N SER A 229 5.53 -7.78 7.92
CA SER A 229 4.93 -6.86 6.95
C SER A 229 3.54 -7.32 6.53
N MET A 230 2.83 -6.48 5.79
CA MET A 230 1.55 -6.89 5.19
C MET A 230 1.75 -7.96 4.10
N ASP A 231 2.93 -8.03 3.47
CA ASP A 231 3.29 -9.15 2.58
C ASP A 231 3.37 -10.49 3.33
N ASP A 232 3.94 -10.50 4.54
CA ASP A 232 4.00 -11.71 5.37
C ASP A 232 2.58 -12.20 5.72
N VAL A 233 1.67 -11.25 6.03
CA VAL A 233 0.25 -11.53 6.29
C VAL A 233 -0.40 -12.11 5.03
N PHE A 234 -0.18 -11.48 3.88
CA PHE A 234 -0.74 -11.95 2.62
C PHE A 234 -0.30 -13.38 2.29
N VAL A 235 1.01 -13.67 2.41
CA VAL A 235 1.57 -15.01 2.19
C VAL A 235 0.95 -16.04 3.14
N HIS A 236 0.80 -15.70 4.42
CA HIS A 236 0.22 -16.59 5.42
C HIS A 236 -1.22 -16.99 5.09
N TYR A 237 -2.08 -16.02 4.74
CA TYR A 237 -3.50 -16.28 4.49
C TYR A 237 -3.78 -16.85 3.09
N THR A 238 -2.92 -16.59 2.12
CA THR A 238 -3.07 -17.13 0.76
C THR A 238 -2.31 -18.44 0.54
N GLY A 239 -1.52 -18.89 1.52
CA GLY A 239 -0.72 -20.12 1.43
C GLY A 239 0.38 -20.07 0.37
N ARG A 240 0.74 -18.87 -0.10
CA ARG A 240 1.73 -18.68 -1.17
C ARG A 240 3.12 -18.53 -0.58
N GLU A 241 3.80 -19.64 -0.26
CA GLU A 241 5.27 -19.59 -0.25
C GLU A 241 5.75 -19.01 -1.59
N LEU A 242 6.45 -17.87 -1.56
CA LEU A 242 7.39 -17.38 -2.57
C LEU A 242 7.07 -17.73 -4.04
N ARG A 243 5.87 -17.42 -4.52
CA ARG A 243 5.60 -17.31 -5.97
C ARG A 243 5.74 -15.86 -6.40
N ASP A 244 6.98 -15.37 -6.34
CA ASP A 244 7.58 -14.43 -7.29
C ASP A 244 8.94 -13.96 -6.78
N SER A 245 9.94 -14.83 -6.93
CA SER A 245 11.31 -14.39 -7.17
C SER A 245 11.72 -14.97 -8.51
N GLY A 246 11.90 -14.08 -9.48
CA GLY A 246 11.82 -14.37 -10.91
C GLY A 246 12.81 -15.41 -11.45
N ALA A 247 12.34 -16.13 -12.46
CA ALA A 247 13.10 -16.44 -13.66
C ALA A 247 12.10 -16.89 -14.73
N GLU A 248 11.82 -16.01 -15.70
CA GLU A 248 11.48 -16.45 -17.05
C GLU A 248 12.51 -17.51 -17.46
N LYS A 249 12.12 -18.78 -17.47
CA LYS A 249 12.84 -19.77 -18.27
C LYS A 249 12.49 -19.49 -19.72
N GLY A 250 13.32 -18.66 -20.34
CA GLY A 250 13.38 -18.54 -21.79
C GLY A 250 13.42 -19.94 -22.41
N ALA A 251 12.42 -20.23 -23.24
CA ALA A 251 12.43 -21.40 -24.08
C ALA A 251 13.59 -21.24 -25.07
N VAL A 252 14.70 -21.95 -24.83
CA VAL A 252 15.75 -22.13 -25.82
C VAL A 252 15.17 -23.01 -26.93
N VAL A 253 14.78 -22.38 -28.04
CA VAL A 253 14.46 -23.07 -29.29
C VAL A 253 15.78 -23.55 -29.89
N ILE A 254 16.04 -24.85 -29.83
CA ILE A 254 17.15 -25.48 -30.56
C ILE A 254 16.72 -25.63 -32.03
N PRO A 255 17.42 -25.02 -33.01
CA PRO A 255 17.11 -25.25 -34.41
C PRO A 255 17.51 -26.69 -34.80
N ARG A 256 16.55 -27.48 -35.28
CA ARG A 256 16.86 -28.75 -35.95
C ARG A 256 17.53 -28.44 -37.29
N SER A 257 18.82 -28.71 -37.36
CA SER A 257 19.60 -28.69 -38.59
C SER A 257 19.01 -29.67 -39.60
N ARG A 258 18.77 -29.18 -40.83
CA ARG A 258 18.49 -29.98 -42.02
C ARG A 258 19.67 -30.92 -42.28
N GLY A 259 19.40 -32.21 -42.36
CA GLY A 259 20.26 -33.21 -43.00
C GLY A 259 19.54 -33.74 -44.23
N ARG A 260 20.29 -33.81 -45.34
CA ARG A 260 19.90 -34.28 -46.68
C ARG A 260 19.35 -35.69 -46.69
#